data_AF-A0A0F8JSM3-F1
#
_entry.id   AF-A0A0F8JSM3-F1
#
_cell.length_a   1.000
_cell.length_b   1.000
_cell.length_c   1.000
_cell.angle_alpha   90.00
_cell.angle_beta   90.00
_cell.angle_gamma   90.00
#
_symmetry.space_group_name_H-M   'P 1'
#
loop_
_entity.id
_entity.type
_entity.pdbx_description
1 polymer ?
#
loop_
_entity_poly.entity_id
_entity_poly.type
_entity_poly.pdbx_seq_one_letter_code
_entity_poly.pdbx_strand_id
1 'polypeptide(L)' 'SRSGQPIKYTEKHVAEVIALACSSSPDGSKRWSLSLLTEELRKKEGFETIGKESVRLILKKAKLNLG' A
#
# COMPACT_ATOMS: atom_id res chain seq x y z
N SER A 1 27.70 11.54 9.37
CA SER A 1 26.34 11.77 8.86
C SER A 1 25.69 10.43 8.56
N ARG A 2 24.49 10.13 9.09
CA ARG A 2 23.77 8.92 8.67
C ARG A 2 23.09 9.24 7.34
N SER A 3 23.60 8.66 6.25
CA SER A 3 22.86 8.67 4.98
C SER A 3 21.61 7.85 5.21
N GLY A 4 20.43 8.50 5.21
CA GLY A 4 19.16 7.81 5.40
C GLY A 4 18.93 6.77 4.31
N GLN A 5 18.11 5.76 4.58
CA GLN A 5 17.73 4.80 3.55
C GLN A 5 17.00 5.55 2.41
N PRO A 6 17.37 5.31 1.15
CA PRO A 6 16.69 5.94 0.03
C PRO A 6 15.20 5.60 0.03
N ILE A 7 14.38 6.57 -0.35
CA ILE A 7 12.94 6.41 -0.44
C ILE A 7 12.64 5.37 -1.52
N LYS A 8 12.04 4.25 -1.11
CA LYS A 8 11.71 3.13 -2.01
C LYS A 8 10.47 3.41 -2.86
N TYR A 9 9.48 4.11 -2.32
CA TYR A 9 8.19 4.37 -2.97
C TYR A 9 8.03 5.86 -3.26
N THR A 10 7.91 6.18 -4.54
CA THR A 10 7.66 7.55 -5.01
C THR A 10 6.23 8.00 -4.70
N GLU A 11 5.93 9.28 -4.91
CA GLU A 11 4.58 9.83 -4.75
C GLU A 11 3.55 9.13 -5.66
N LYS A 12 3.95 8.71 -6.86
CA LYS A 12 3.12 7.91 -7.76
C LYS A 12 2.75 6.56 -7.13
N HIS A 13 3.73 5.84 -6.59
CA HIS A 13 3.47 4.58 -5.90
C HIS A 13 2.52 4.78 -4.71
N VAL A 14 2.71 5.85 -3.93
CA VAL A 14 1.82 6.20 -2.82
C VAL A 14 0.39 6.43 -3.31
N ALA A 15 0.20 7.20 -4.38
CA ALA A 15 -1.11 7.45 -4.96
C ALA A 15 -1.79 6.16 -5.45
N GLU A 16 -1.03 5.23 -6.05
CA GLU A 16 -1.56 3.94 -6.50
C GLU A 16 -2.01 3.05 -5.34
N VAL A 17 -1.27 3.03 -4.22
CA VAL A 17 -1.67 2.31 -3.00
C VAL A 17 -2.96 2.89 -2.43
N ILE A 18 -3.08 4.21 -2.37
CA ILE A 18 -4.28 4.90 -1.88
C ILE A 18 -5.47 4.62 -2.80
N ALA A 19 -5.28 4.73 -4.11
CA ALA A 19 -6.33 4.48 -5.08
C ALA A 19 -6.87 3.04 -5.00
N LEU A 20 -5.98 2.05 -4.80
CA LEU A 20 -6.39 0.67 -4.59
C LEU A 20 -7.18 0.51 -3.27
N ALA A 21 -6.71 1.10 -2.17
CA ALA A 21 -7.39 1.02 -0.88
C ALA A 21 -8.77 1.70 -0.86
N CYS A 22 -8.96 2.73 -1.69
CA CYS A 22 -10.24 3.42 -1.84
C CYS A 22 -11.19 2.74 -2.84
N SER A 23 -10.73 1.75 -3.60
CA SER A 23 -11.56 1.04 -4.57
C SER A 23 -12.40 -0.07 -3.90
N SER A 24 -13.32 -0.67 -4.65
CA SER A 24 -14.09 -1.81 -4.15
C SER A 24 -13.19 -3.03 -3.97
N SER A 25 -13.21 -3.62 -2.78
CA SER A 25 -12.47 -4.85 -2.52
C SER A 25 -13.02 -5.98 -3.39
N PRO A 26 -12.14 -6.79 -4.02
CA PRO A 26 -12.58 -8.01 -4.66
C PRO A 26 -13.13 -9.00 -3.61
N ASP A 27 -13.92 -9.96 -4.08
CA ASP A 27 -14.30 -11.17 -3.35
C ASP A 27 -15.38 -11.02 -2.25
N GLY A 28 -16.35 -10.12 -2.42
CA GLY A 28 -17.49 -9.99 -1.48
C GLY A 28 -17.08 -9.55 -0.06
N SER A 29 -15.80 -9.19 0.11
CA SER A 29 -15.24 -8.69 1.35
C SER A 29 -15.76 -7.28 1.60
N LYS A 30 -16.32 -7.04 2.78
CA LYS A 30 -16.86 -5.72 3.13
C LYS A 30 -15.79 -4.62 3.12
N ARG A 31 -14.49 -4.97 3.27
CA ARG A 31 -13.36 -4.05 3.39
C ARG A 31 -12.05 -4.69 2.92
N TRP A 32 -11.12 -3.86 2.50
CA TRP A 32 -9.72 -4.24 2.27
C TRP A 32 -9.02 -4.63 3.57
N SER A 33 -8.30 -5.75 3.59
CA SER A 33 -7.33 -6.06 4.63
C SER A 33 -5.92 -5.72 4.17
N LEU A 34 -4.99 -5.47 5.10
CA LEU A 34 -3.57 -5.24 4.76
C LEU A 34 -2.95 -6.41 3.99
N SER A 35 -3.37 -7.64 4.28
CA SER A 35 -2.88 -8.82 3.55
C SER A 35 -3.37 -8.79 2.11
N LEU A 36 -4.68 -8.58 1.89
CA LEU A 36 -5.26 -8.53 0.56
C LEU A 36 -4.64 -7.41 -0.29
N LEU A 37 -4.49 -6.22 0.28
CA LEU A 37 -3.83 -5.10 -0.38
C LEU A 37 -2.39 -5.42 -0.76
N THR A 38 -1.65 -6.09 0.12
CA THR A 38 -0.25 -6.45 -0.17
C THR A 38 -0.18 -7.47 -1.31
N GLU A 39 -1.03 -8.49 -1.32
CA GLU A 39 -1.10 -9.46 -2.41
C GLU A 39 -1.45 -8.79 -3.75
N GLU A 40 -2.45 -7.91 -3.76
CA GLU A 40 -2.87 -7.21 -4.97
C GLU A 40 -1.83 -6.21 -5.47
N LEU A 41 -1.16 -5.50 -4.56
CA LEU A 41 -0.08 -4.59 -4.93
C LEU A 41 1.10 -5.35 -5.53
N ARG A 42 1.49 -6.51 -4.98
CA ARG A 42 2.62 -7.29 -5.51
C ARG A 42 2.44 -7.78 -6.95
N LYS A 43 1.21 -7.78 -7.47
CA LYS A 43 0.92 -8.09 -8.88
C LYS A 43 1.21 -6.93 -9.83
N LYS A 44 1.43 -5.71 -9.32
CA LYS A 44 1.71 -4.51 -10.10
C LYS A 44 3.21 -4.27 -10.20
N GLU A 45 3.65 -3.75 -11.35
CA GLU A 45 5.04 -3.35 -11.55
C GLU A 45 5.47 -2.28 -10.51
N GLY A 46 6.64 -2.46 -9.91
CA GLY A 46 7.19 -1.55 -8.89
C GLY A 46 6.77 -1.86 -7.45
N PHE A 47 5.94 -2.88 -7.24
CA PHE A 47 5.45 -3.29 -5.91
C PHE A 47 5.76 -4.73 -5.55
N GLU A 48 6.54 -5.46 -6.36
CA GLU A 48 6.83 -6.90 -6.21
C GLU A 48 7.38 -7.25 -4.83
N THR A 49 8.10 -6.30 -4.23
CA THR A 49 8.74 -6.43 -2.91
C THR A 49 8.09 -5.56 -1.83
N ILE A 50 6.84 -5.10 -2.02
CA ILE A 50 6.10 -4.38 -0.99
C ILE A 50 5.65 -5.33 0.12
N GLY A 51 5.86 -4.90 1.36
CA GLY A 51 5.41 -5.63 2.55
C GLY A 51 4.24 -4.94 3.23
N LYS A 52 3.54 -5.68 4.10
CA LYS A 52 2.38 -5.21 4.88
C LYS A 52 2.66 -3.91 5.64
N GLU A 53 3.83 -3.78 6.26
CA GLU A 53 4.19 -2.54 6.99
C GLU A 53 4.39 -1.34 6.07
N SER A 54 4.90 -1.52 4.85
CA SER A 54 5.00 -0.42 3.88
C SER A 54 3.62 0.08 3.49
N VAL A 55 2.69 -0.85 3.19
CA VAL A 55 1.29 -0.52 2.90
C VAL A 55 0.66 0.21 4.09
N ARG A 56 0.81 -0.31 5.31
CA ARG A 56 0.28 0.30 6.54
C ARG A 56 0.79 1.72 6.75
N LEU A 57 2.09 1.97 6.57
CA LEU A 57 2.68 3.30 6.73
C LEU A 57 2.17 4.28 5.67
N ILE A 58 2.04 3.84 4.42
CA ILE A 58 1.49 4.66 3.33
C ILE A 58 0.04 5.06 3.63
N LEU A 59 -0.80 4.10 4.01
CA LEU A 59 -2.20 4.36 4.35
C LEU A 59 -2.36 5.23 5.59
N LYS A 60 -1.54 5.01 6.63
CA LYS A 60 -1.50 5.85 7.82
C LYS A 60 -1.19 7.31 7.48
N LYS A 61 -0.20 7.54 6.60
CA LYS A 61 0.14 8.89 6.11
C LYS A 61 -1.02 9.54 5.36
N ALA A 62 -1.81 8.73 4.63
CA ALA A 62 -3.03 9.15 3.95
C ALA A 62 -4.27 9.25 4.87
N LYS A 63 -4.13 9.02 6.18
CA LYS A 63 -5.24 8.97 7.16
C LYS A 63 -6.31 7.91 6.86
N LEU A 64 -5.97 6.89 6.07
CA LEU A 64 -6.83 5.73 5.82
C LEU A 64 -6.55 4.67 6.90
N ASN A 65 -7.52 4.46 7.79
CA ASN A 65 -7.47 3.40 8.79
C ASN A 65 -8.35 2.23 8.32
N LEU A 66 -7.73 1.17 7.80
CA LEU A 66 -8.47 0.01 7.28
C LEU A 66 -8.84 -1.04 8.35
N GLY A 67 -8.62 -0.73 9.63
CA GLY A 67 -8.93 -1.62 10.76
C GLY A 67 -7.77 -2.54 11.09
#